data_AF-A0A2A2R6X0-F1
#
_entry.id   AF-A0A2A2R6X0-F1
#
_cell.length_a   1.000
_cell.length_b   1.000
_cell.length_c   1.000
_cell.angle_alpha   90.00
_cell.angle_beta   90.00
_cell.angle_gamma   90.00
#
_symmetry.space_group_name_H-M   'P 1'
#
loop_
_entity.id
_entity.type
_entity.pdbx_description
1 polymer ?
#
loop_
_entity_poly.entity_id
_entity_poly.type
_entity_poly.pdbx_seq_one_letter_code
_entity_poly.pdbx_strand_id
1 'polypeptide(L)'
;DAQRLEWAQRVVAAMGNRLPVTQPEIYAREQLFLHERKETEIVVQALRLGDIAIATTPCETYAITGLKLKAASPLERTMVIELANGGDGYIPPLEHHLFGGYNTWAARSAGLEVSAEPRITQAAIELLEQVGGKPRRSWDLPAGPAAKVILAARPAAWWRLDEFTGPLAVDATPAHRDAHYEPAVTFYLDGPRAEQFCGPGIVNRAPHFAGGRLRARLPDLGPRHTVSLWIWNGMPDGARAMAGWFYSRDHDHGLSGAGEHLGLAGQGPHAGRLVFQRGPAAEARLAGRTVVPRWTWRHVALVRDGGTVRVYLDGELELEGAAAPGTVADTMFGGRSDNDSNWEGRLDEVAVFSRALDAREIRHLALR
;
A
#
# COMPACT_ATOMS: atom_id res chain seq x y z
N ASP A 1 -4.16 18.05 23.89
CA ASP A 1 -2.95 18.89 23.87
C ASP A 1 -3.26 20.28 24.44
N ALA A 2 -2.46 20.76 25.40
CA ALA A 2 -2.72 22.01 26.13
C ALA A 2 -2.48 23.25 25.25
N GLN A 3 -1.44 23.22 24.41
CA GLN A 3 -1.12 24.32 23.49
C GLN A 3 -2.25 24.54 22.48
N ARG A 4 -2.77 23.45 21.90
CA ARG A 4 -3.93 23.51 20.99
C ARG A 4 -5.18 24.06 21.68
N LEU A 5 -5.43 23.68 22.93
CA LEU A 5 -6.59 24.18 23.69
C LEU A 5 -6.49 25.68 23.95
N GLU A 6 -5.33 26.17 24.38
CA GLU A 6 -5.10 27.60 24.63
C GLU A 6 -5.24 28.42 23.34
N TRP A 7 -4.68 27.93 22.23
CA TRP A 7 -4.87 28.54 20.92
C TRP A 7 -6.36 28.61 20.54
N ALA A 8 -7.09 27.50 20.68
CA ALA A 8 -8.50 27.42 20.34
C ALA A 8 -9.35 28.39 21.18
N GLN A 9 -9.09 28.48 22.48
CA GLN A 9 -9.75 29.43 23.39
C GLN A 9 -9.52 30.88 22.95
N ARG A 10 -8.29 31.26 22.59
CA ARG A 10 -7.99 32.61 22.09
C ARG A 10 -8.73 32.93 20.79
N VAL A 11 -8.75 32.00 19.84
CA VAL A 11 -9.46 32.17 18.55
C VAL A 11 -10.95 32.34 18.78
N VAL A 12 -11.58 31.47 19.58
CA VAL A 12 -13.02 31.53 19.85
C VAL A 12 -13.38 32.78 20.67
N ALA A 13 -12.55 33.20 21.63
CA ALA A 13 -12.78 34.45 22.36
C ALA A 13 -12.75 35.67 21.43
N ALA A 14 -11.82 35.72 20.47
CA ALA A 14 -11.75 36.79 19.48
C ALA A 14 -12.93 36.79 18.48
N MET A 15 -13.60 35.64 18.31
CA MET A 15 -14.83 35.57 17.52
C MET A 15 -16.03 36.22 18.24
N GLY A 16 -16.07 36.17 19.58
CA GLY A 16 -17.27 36.55 20.33
C GLY A 16 -18.48 35.70 19.92
N ASN A 17 -19.61 36.35 19.65
CA ASN A 17 -20.87 35.66 19.33
C ASN A 17 -21.06 35.32 17.83
N ARG A 18 -20.10 35.68 16.97
CA ARG A 18 -20.23 35.42 15.53
C ARG A 18 -19.97 33.94 15.21
N LEU A 19 -20.57 33.46 14.14
CA LEU A 19 -20.25 32.15 13.59
C LEU A 19 -18.83 32.13 12.99
N PRO A 20 -18.12 30.98 13.05
CA PRO A 20 -16.84 30.83 12.38
C PRO A 20 -17.03 30.89 10.87
N VAL A 21 -16.15 31.60 10.18
CA VAL A 21 -16.18 31.78 8.71
C VAL A 21 -14.89 31.31 8.05
N THR A 22 -13.84 31.04 8.83
CA THR A 22 -12.58 30.49 8.33
C THR A 22 -12.35 29.08 8.86
N GLN A 23 -11.57 28.28 8.14
CA GLN A 23 -11.19 26.94 8.56
C GLN A 23 -10.48 26.90 9.93
N PRO A 24 -9.54 27.81 10.26
CA PRO A 24 -8.96 27.90 11.60
C PRO A 24 -9.99 28.18 12.69
N GLU A 25 -10.98 29.05 12.45
CA GLU A 25 -12.06 29.34 13.40
C GLU A 25 -12.97 28.15 13.62
N ILE A 26 -13.33 27.43 12.54
CA ILE A 26 -14.10 26.19 12.63
C ILE A 26 -13.33 25.17 13.47
N TYR A 27 -12.06 24.95 13.15
CA TYR A 27 -11.23 23.96 13.85
C TYR A 27 -11.02 24.30 15.33
N ALA A 28 -10.78 25.58 15.65
CA ALA A 28 -10.67 26.05 17.03
C ALA A 28 -11.94 25.74 17.84
N ARG A 29 -13.12 26.02 17.27
CA ARG A 29 -14.39 25.71 17.92
C ARG A 29 -14.57 24.21 18.15
N GLU A 30 -14.19 23.37 17.19
CA GLU A 30 -14.23 21.91 17.35
C GLU A 30 -13.32 21.42 18.49
N GLN A 31 -12.15 22.05 18.71
CA GLN A 31 -11.27 21.65 19.82
C GLN A 31 -11.89 21.90 21.19
N LEU A 32 -12.71 22.95 21.35
CA LEU A 32 -13.42 23.21 22.61
C LEU A 32 -14.49 22.13 22.86
N PHE A 33 -15.27 21.78 21.84
CA PHE A 33 -16.26 20.70 21.97
C PHE A 33 -15.63 19.35 22.31
N LEU A 34 -14.51 18.99 21.67
CA LEU A 34 -13.79 17.76 21.98
C LEU A 34 -13.14 17.80 23.37
N HIS A 35 -12.73 18.97 23.86
CA HIS A 35 -12.22 19.10 25.21
C HIS A 35 -13.30 18.86 26.27
N GLU A 36 -14.55 19.27 26.01
CA GLU A 36 -15.68 18.98 26.88
C GLU A 36 -16.13 17.52 26.79
N ARG A 37 -15.97 16.90 25.60
CA ARG A 37 -16.40 15.52 25.28
C ARG A 37 -15.20 14.60 25.10
N LYS A 38 -14.48 14.34 26.20
CA LYS A 38 -13.26 13.51 26.17
C LYS A 38 -13.52 12.02 26.00
N GLU A 39 -14.75 11.59 26.27
CA GLU A 39 -15.19 10.21 26.19
C GLU A 39 -16.61 10.14 25.63
N THR A 40 -16.93 9.02 24.99
CA THR A 40 -18.27 8.69 24.50
C THR A 40 -18.46 7.18 24.55
N GLU A 41 -19.70 6.74 24.72
CA GLU A 41 -20.09 5.35 24.58
C GLU A 41 -20.71 5.15 23.19
N ILE A 42 -20.33 4.06 22.53
CA ILE A 42 -20.83 3.73 21.19
C ILE A 42 -21.39 2.31 21.17
N VAL A 43 -22.35 2.08 20.28
CA VAL A 43 -23.05 0.79 20.17
C VAL A 43 -22.56 0.04 18.94
N VAL A 44 -22.01 -1.16 19.14
CA VAL A 44 -21.64 -2.11 18.07
C VAL A 44 -22.51 -3.35 18.24
N GLN A 45 -23.10 -3.85 17.15
CA GLN A 45 -24.00 -5.00 17.19
C GLN A 45 -23.69 -5.96 16.06
N ALA A 46 -23.99 -7.24 16.29
CA ALA A 46 -24.15 -8.22 15.23
C ALA A 46 -25.50 -8.90 15.37
N LEU A 47 -26.17 -9.13 14.24
CA LEU A 47 -27.41 -9.87 14.16
C LEU A 47 -27.23 -11.04 13.21
N ARG A 48 -27.95 -12.13 13.48
CA ARG A 48 -28.03 -13.29 12.59
C ARG A 48 -29.47 -13.55 12.20
N LEU A 49 -29.70 -13.71 10.90
CA LEU A 49 -30.97 -14.08 10.30
C LEU A 49 -30.74 -15.31 9.41
N GLY A 50 -30.97 -16.51 9.94
CA GLY A 50 -30.66 -17.75 9.23
C GLY A 50 -29.15 -17.90 8.96
N ASP A 51 -28.77 -17.87 7.69
CA ASP A 51 -27.38 -17.91 7.21
C ASP A 51 -26.79 -16.52 6.92
N ILE A 52 -27.56 -15.45 7.11
CA ILE A 52 -27.15 -14.06 6.93
C ILE A 52 -26.66 -13.47 8.26
N ALA A 53 -25.54 -12.75 8.22
CA ALA A 53 -25.08 -11.91 9.31
C ALA A 53 -25.16 -10.42 8.94
N ILE A 54 -25.47 -9.60 9.94
CA ILE A 54 -25.45 -8.14 9.84
C ILE A 54 -24.52 -7.64 10.94
N ALA A 55 -23.42 -6.99 10.59
CA ALA A 55 -22.63 -6.21 11.53
C ALA A 55 -23.02 -4.74 11.43
N THR A 56 -23.11 -4.05 12.55
CA THR A 56 -23.45 -2.62 12.59
C THR A 56 -22.29 -1.81 13.14
N THR A 57 -22.03 -0.66 12.54
CA THR A 57 -21.08 0.33 13.05
C THR A 57 -21.81 1.66 13.33
N PRO A 58 -21.51 2.37 14.43
CA PRO A 58 -22.15 3.64 14.77
C PRO A 58 -21.51 4.85 14.05
N CYS A 59 -20.64 4.60 13.06
CA CYS A 59 -19.73 5.58 12.46
C CYS A 59 -19.79 5.52 10.94
N GLU A 60 -19.38 6.59 10.25
CA GLU A 60 -19.12 6.57 8.80
C GLU A 60 -17.89 5.69 8.53
N THR A 61 -18.13 4.55 7.89
CA THR A 61 -17.21 3.41 7.81
C THR A 61 -16.54 3.36 6.46
N TYR A 62 -15.22 3.19 6.46
CA TYR A 62 -14.47 3.05 5.22
C TYR A 62 -14.72 1.68 4.59
N ALA A 63 -14.72 1.62 3.26
CA ALA A 63 -14.97 0.39 2.52
C ALA A 63 -14.08 -0.78 2.99
N ILE A 64 -12.80 -0.52 3.26
CA ILE A 64 -11.86 -1.55 3.74
C ILE A 64 -12.26 -2.12 5.10
N THR A 65 -12.78 -1.30 6.02
CA THR A 65 -13.31 -1.75 7.31
C THR A 65 -14.48 -2.72 7.12
N GLY A 66 -15.41 -2.40 6.21
CA GLY A 66 -16.49 -3.31 5.84
C GLY A 66 -15.98 -4.61 5.19
N LEU A 67 -14.91 -4.54 4.38
CA LEU A 67 -14.28 -5.72 3.78
C LEU A 67 -13.57 -6.59 4.83
N LYS A 68 -12.91 -6.02 5.84
CA LYS A 68 -12.33 -6.75 6.99
C LYS A 68 -13.41 -7.55 7.72
N LEU A 69 -14.55 -6.91 8.03
CA LEU A 69 -15.69 -7.56 8.69
C LEU A 69 -16.24 -8.71 7.86
N LYS A 70 -16.44 -8.50 6.56
CA LYS A 70 -16.94 -9.55 5.66
C LYS A 70 -15.95 -10.70 5.55
N ALA A 71 -14.65 -10.43 5.42
CA ALA A 71 -13.62 -11.46 5.33
C ALA A 71 -13.56 -12.31 6.59
N ALA A 72 -13.56 -11.68 7.77
CA ALA A 72 -13.49 -12.36 9.05
C ALA A 72 -14.79 -13.09 9.45
N SER A 73 -15.96 -12.61 9.00
CA SER A 73 -17.25 -13.18 9.43
C SER A 73 -17.31 -14.70 9.22
N PRO A 74 -17.76 -15.50 10.22
CA PRO A 74 -18.00 -16.93 10.05
C PRO A 74 -19.15 -17.25 9.08
N LEU A 75 -20.00 -16.28 8.76
CA LEU A 75 -21.15 -16.41 7.88
C LEU A 75 -20.83 -15.74 6.53
N GLU A 76 -20.83 -16.52 5.46
CA GLU A 76 -20.44 -16.04 4.12
C GLU A 76 -21.30 -14.86 3.65
N ARG A 77 -22.60 -14.90 3.93
CA ARG A 77 -23.55 -13.83 3.61
C ARG A 77 -23.54 -12.78 4.72
N THR A 78 -22.53 -11.92 4.70
CA THR A 78 -22.41 -10.83 5.68
C THR A 78 -22.63 -9.47 5.02
N MET A 79 -23.50 -8.67 5.62
CA MET A 79 -23.64 -7.24 5.32
C MET A 79 -23.14 -6.39 6.48
N VAL A 80 -22.70 -5.19 6.17
CA VAL A 80 -22.25 -4.19 7.15
C VAL A 80 -23.15 -2.98 6.97
N ILE A 81 -23.74 -2.50 8.06
CA ILE A 81 -24.59 -1.31 8.10
C ILE A 81 -23.88 -0.27 8.95
N GLU A 82 -23.55 0.86 8.35
CA GLU A 82 -22.98 2.02 9.05
C GLU A 82 -24.06 2.95 9.59
N LEU A 83 -23.66 3.90 10.44
CA LEU A 83 -24.54 4.88 11.09
C LEU A 83 -25.76 4.23 11.79
N ALA A 84 -25.55 3.04 12.35
CA ALA A 84 -26.58 2.28 13.04
C ALA A 84 -26.40 2.45 14.56
N ASN A 85 -27.44 2.98 15.22
CA ASN A 85 -27.44 3.32 16.64
C ASN A 85 -26.35 4.32 17.06
N GLY A 86 -25.94 5.20 16.14
CA GLY A 86 -24.93 6.21 16.41
C GLY A 86 -24.73 7.18 15.25
N GLY A 87 -23.78 8.08 15.43
CA GLY A 87 -23.39 9.11 14.48
C GLY A 87 -22.03 9.69 14.83
N ASP A 88 -21.12 8.82 15.26
CA ASP A 88 -19.86 9.17 15.96
C ASP A 88 -18.73 9.60 14.99
N GLY A 89 -19.12 10.03 13.79
CA GLY A 89 -18.22 10.56 12.77
C GLY A 89 -17.49 9.48 11.97
N TYR A 90 -16.44 9.90 11.26
CA TYR A 90 -15.58 9.04 10.47
C TYR A 90 -14.66 8.19 11.36
N ILE A 91 -14.49 6.93 10.97
CA ILE A 91 -13.50 6.01 11.53
C ILE A 91 -12.51 5.57 10.44
N PRO A 92 -11.57 6.46 10.03
CA PRO A 92 -10.53 6.08 9.09
C PRO A 92 -9.69 4.93 9.67
N PRO A 93 -9.25 3.97 8.83
CA PRO A 93 -8.21 3.01 9.22
C PRO A 93 -6.98 3.72 9.76
N LEU A 94 -6.25 3.07 10.67
CA LEU A 94 -5.09 3.64 11.35
C LEU A 94 -4.08 4.28 10.37
N GLU A 95 -3.83 3.59 9.26
CA GLU A 95 -2.85 3.99 8.25
C GLU A 95 -3.29 5.22 7.45
N HIS A 96 -4.59 5.51 7.41
CA HIS A 96 -5.17 6.61 6.64
C HIS A 96 -5.11 7.96 7.36
N HIS A 97 -4.92 7.97 8.69
CA HIS A 97 -4.79 9.23 9.45
C HIS A 97 -3.66 10.12 8.95
N LEU A 98 -2.59 9.54 8.40
CA LEU A 98 -1.43 10.28 7.91
C LEU A 98 -1.67 11.00 6.58
N PHE A 99 -2.70 10.60 5.82
CA PHE A 99 -3.04 11.28 4.56
C PHE A 99 -3.75 12.62 4.78
N GLY A 100 -4.23 12.88 6.00
CA GLY A 100 -5.00 14.08 6.30
C GLY A 100 -6.42 14.02 5.71
N GLY A 101 -6.99 15.19 5.41
CA GLY A 101 -8.39 15.33 5.01
C GLY A 101 -9.35 15.58 6.17
N TYR A 102 -10.53 16.11 5.86
CA TYR A 102 -11.52 16.54 6.86
C TYR A 102 -12.04 15.38 7.74
N ASN A 103 -11.91 14.15 7.26
CA ASN A 103 -12.30 12.90 7.91
C ASN A 103 -11.26 12.34 8.88
N THR A 104 -10.07 12.93 8.96
CA THR A 104 -9.00 12.55 9.91
C THR A 104 -8.67 13.65 10.91
N TRP A 105 -9.27 14.83 10.76
CA TRP A 105 -9.07 15.96 11.65
C TRP A 105 -9.86 15.79 12.93
N ALA A 106 -9.23 16.08 14.07
CA ALA A 106 -9.90 16.08 15.36
C ALA A 106 -11.03 17.11 15.37
N ALA A 107 -12.24 16.65 15.08
CA ALA A 107 -13.49 17.40 15.11
C ALA A 107 -14.62 16.46 15.50
N ARG A 108 -15.80 16.96 15.87
CA ARG A 108 -16.93 16.07 16.22
C ARG A 108 -17.32 15.11 15.08
N SER A 109 -17.04 15.47 13.83
CA SER A 109 -17.25 14.63 12.65
C SER A 109 -16.20 13.52 12.45
N ALA A 110 -15.12 13.50 13.24
CA ALA A 110 -14.07 12.47 13.25
C ALA A 110 -13.40 12.47 14.64
N GLY A 111 -14.24 12.36 15.67
CA GLY A 111 -13.88 12.73 17.05
C GLY A 111 -13.38 11.57 17.89
N LEU A 112 -13.56 10.34 17.43
CA LEU A 112 -13.05 9.15 18.09
C LEU A 112 -11.51 9.10 18.01
N GLU A 113 -10.91 8.36 18.93
CA GLU A 113 -9.46 8.19 18.96
C GLU A 113 -8.92 7.51 17.69
N VAL A 114 -7.64 7.73 17.38
CA VAL A 114 -6.97 7.22 16.17
C VAL A 114 -7.04 5.68 16.04
N SER A 115 -7.18 4.96 17.17
CA SER A 115 -7.33 3.51 17.21
C SER A 115 -8.79 3.03 17.21
N ALA A 116 -9.77 3.91 16.97
CA ALA A 116 -11.19 3.54 17.04
C ALA A 116 -11.60 2.54 15.96
N GLU A 117 -11.16 2.70 14.71
CA GLU A 117 -11.48 1.76 13.62
C GLU A 117 -11.07 0.31 13.95
N PRO A 118 -9.83 0.01 14.36
CA PRO A 118 -9.46 -1.37 14.68
C PRO A 118 -10.20 -1.91 15.90
N ARG A 119 -10.50 -1.08 16.91
CA ARG A 119 -11.26 -1.50 18.10
C ARG A 119 -12.71 -1.85 17.76
N ILE A 120 -13.39 -0.99 17.00
CA ILE A 120 -14.77 -1.21 16.55
C ILE A 120 -14.84 -2.44 15.64
N THR A 121 -13.87 -2.57 14.73
CA THR A 121 -13.78 -3.72 13.81
C THR A 121 -13.65 -5.02 14.58
N GLN A 122 -12.72 -5.09 15.54
CA GLN A 122 -12.52 -6.28 16.36
C GLN A 122 -13.77 -6.64 17.18
N ALA A 123 -14.40 -5.65 17.82
CA ALA A 123 -15.64 -5.88 18.58
C ALA A 123 -16.76 -6.43 17.68
N ALA A 124 -16.93 -5.87 16.47
CA ALA A 124 -17.90 -6.38 15.51
C ALA A 124 -17.57 -7.80 15.03
N ILE A 125 -16.29 -8.16 14.85
CA ILE A 125 -15.89 -9.54 14.50
C ILE A 125 -16.23 -10.50 15.65
N GLU A 126 -15.94 -10.15 16.89
CA GLU A 126 -16.26 -10.99 18.06
C GLU A 126 -17.77 -11.22 18.19
N LEU A 127 -18.58 -10.19 17.93
CA LEU A 127 -20.03 -10.31 17.91
C LEU A 127 -20.51 -11.21 16.75
N LEU A 128 -19.87 -11.12 15.57
CA LEU A 128 -20.14 -12.01 14.43
C LEU A 128 -19.79 -13.48 14.77
N GLU A 129 -18.69 -13.73 15.46
CA GLU A 129 -18.31 -15.04 15.99
C GLU A 129 -19.36 -15.57 16.96
N GLN A 130 -19.81 -14.73 17.88
CA GLN A 130 -20.83 -15.08 18.87
C GLN A 130 -22.17 -15.45 18.21
N VAL A 131 -22.71 -14.62 17.32
CA VAL A 131 -23.99 -14.93 16.66
C VAL A 131 -23.86 -16.06 15.64
N GLY A 132 -22.68 -16.20 15.03
CA GLY A 132 -22.35 -17.29 14.11
C GLY A 132 -22.19 -18.65 14.81
N GLY A 133 -21.78 -18.65 16.09
CA GLY A 133 -21.45 -19.86 16.86
C GLY A 133 -20.22 -20.59 16.34
N LYS A 134 -19.31 -19.88 15.65
CA LYS A 134 -18.12 -20.41 14.99
C LYS A 134 -17.00 -19.37 15.04
N PRO A 135 -15.72 -19.79 15.02
CA PRO A 135 -14.61 -18.86 14.90
C PRO A 135 -14.64 -18.11 13.56
N ARG A 136 -14.01 -16.94 13.52
CA ARG A 136 -13.78 -16.16 12.30
C ARG A 136 -13.09 -17.00 11.22
N ARG A 137 -13.35 -16.68 9.96
CA ARG A 137 -12.64 -17.29 8.83
C ARG A 137 -11.20 -16.78 8.80
N SER A 138 -10.27 -17.66 8.47
CA SER A 138 -8.95 -17.22 8.00
C SER A 138 -9.14 -16.57 6.63
N TRP A 139 -8.53 -15.40 6.44
CA TRP A 139 -8.47 -14.77 5.15
C TRP A 139 -7.14 -15.10 4.49
N ASP A 140 -7.20 -15.72 3.32
CA ASP A 140 -6.07 -15.92 2.43
C ASP A 140 -6.56 -15.63 1.00
N LEU A 141 -5.78 -14.87 0.23
CA LEU A 141 -6.08 -14.70 -1.19
C LEU A 141 -5.78 -16.02 -1.93
N PRO A 142 -6.74 -16.62 -2.67
CA PRO A 142 -6.49 -17.85 -3.40
C PRO A 142 -5.33 -17.72 -4.40
N ALA A 143 -4.62 -18.83 -4.65
CA ALA A 143 -3.54 -18.89 -5.63
C ALA A 143 -4.06 -19.39 -6.99
N GLY A 144 -4.15 -18.48 -7.95
CA GLY A 144 -4.46 -18.76 -9.35
C GLY A 144 -3.28 -19.36 -10.14
N PRO A 145 -3.47 -19.63 -11.44
CA PRO A 145 -2.43 -20.22 -12.29
C PRO A 145 -1.09 -19.46 -12.29
N ALA A 146 -1.13 -18.13 -12.38
CA ALA A 146 0.07 -17.29 -12.40
C ALA A 146 0.80 -17.29 -11.04
N ALA A 147 0.05 -17.24 -9.95
CA ALA A 147 0.61 -17.31 -8.59
C ALA A 147 1.37 -18.65 -8.38
N LYS A 148 0.82 -19.76 -8.88
CA LYS A 148 1.47 -21.08 -8.86
C LYS A 148 2.74 -21.11 -9.71
N VAL A 149 2.75 -20.44 -10.86
CA VAL A 149 3.93 -20.31 -11.72
C VAL A 149 5.06 -19.55 -11.02
N ILE A 150 4.74 -18.42 -10.36
CA ILE A 150 5.72 -17.66 -9.58
C ILE A 150 6.34 -18.55 -8.51
N LEU A 151 5.51 -19.21 -7.69
CA LEU A 151 6.01 -20.09 -6.63
C LEU A 151 6.88 -21.24 -7.17
N ALA A 152 6.47 -21.87 -8.28
CA ALA A 152 7.21 -22.93 -8.94
C ALA A 152 8.57 -22.47 -9.49
N ALA A 153 8.72 -21.19 -9.83
CA ALA A 153 9.98 -20.60 -10.25
C ALA A 153 10.99 -20.40 -9.08
N ARG A 154 10.57 -20.71 -7.84
CA ARG A 154 11.35 -20.67 -6.59
C ARG A 154 12.03 -19.31 -6.35
N PRO A 155 11.23 -18.23 -6.18
CA PRO A 155 11.78 -16.95 -5.73
C PRO A 155 12.42 -17.10 -4.36
N ALA A 156 13.40 -16.26 -4.08
CA ALA A 156 14.04 -16.11 -2.78
C ALA A 156 13.13 -15.38 -1.77
N ALA A 157 12.21 -14.55 -2.26
CA ALA A 157 11.13 -13.92 -1.51
C ALA A 157 10.02 -13.51 -2.49
N TRP A 158 8.76 -13.60 -2.08
CA TRP A 158 7.63 -13.18 -2.90
C TRP A 158 6.49 -12.64 -2.04
N TRP A 159 6.16 -11.38 -2.24
CA TRP A 159 5.06 -10.70 -1.55
C TRP A 159 3.92 -10.47 -2.52
N ARG A 160 2.75 -11.00 -2.18
CA ARG A 160 1.50 -10.82 -2.94
C ARG A 160 0.78 -9.51 -2.61
N LEU A 161 1.18 -8.84 -1.53
CA LEU A 161 0.72 -7.50 -1.16
C LEU A 161 -0.81 -7.37 -1.00
N ASP A 162 -1.47 -8.44 -0.56
CA ASP A 162 -2.93 -8.53 -0.41
C ASP A 162 -3.42 -8.22 1.01
N GLU A 163 -2.57 -7.63 1.86
CA GLU A 163 -2.90 -7.37 3.26
C GLU A 163 -3.99 -6.31 3.43
N PHE A 164 -4.80 -6.45 4.48
CA PHE A 164 -5.79 -5.44 4.89
C PHE A 164 -5.20 -4.27 5.66
N THR A 165 -4.04 -4.48 6.28
CA THR A 165 -3.39 -3.56 7.23
C THR A 165 -1.88 -3.76 7.21
N GLY A 166 -1.15 -2.73 7.60
CA GLY A 166 0.28 -2.81 7.84
C GLY A 166 0.63 -3.27 9.27
N PRO A 167 1.92 -3.29 9.62
CA PRO A 167 3.05 -2.91 8.79
C PRO A 167 3.74 -4.11 8.12
N LEU A 168 3.20 -5.32 8.18
CA LEU A 168 3.86 -6.52 7.64
C LEU A 168 3.31 -6.86 6.24
N ALA A 169 4.20 -7.15 5.29
CA ALA A 169 3.87 -7.87 4.06
C ALA A 169 4.38 -9.30 4.16
N VAL A 170 3.48 -10.27 4.03
CA VAL A 170 3.82 -11.68 4.27
C VAL A 170 4.52 -12.27 3.06
N ASP A 171 5.65 -12.94 3.29
CA ASP A 171 6.32 -13.71 2.23
C ASP A 171 5.55 -15.00 1.97
N ALA A 172 5.04 -15.13 0.75
CA ALA A 172 4.28 -16.28 0.28
C ALA A 172 5.18 -17.50 -0.03
N THR A 173 6.51 -17.36 0.08
CA THR A 173 7.43 -18.49 -0.04
C THR A 173 7.66 -19.22 1.30
N PRO A 174 8.13 -20.48 1.26
CA PRO A 174 8.58 -21.17 2.48
C PRO A 174 9.78 -20.53 3.20
N ALA A 175 10.38 -19.47 2.64
CA ALA A 175 11.52 -18.79 3.25
C ALA A 175 11.09 -17.81 4.36
N HIS A 176 9.82 -17.40 4.41
CA HIS A 176 9.26 -16.49 5.43
C HIS A 176 10.07 -15.21 5.61
N ARG A 177 10.54 -14.63 4.49
CA ARG A 177 11.26 -13.35 4.46
C ARG A 177 10.28 -12.18 4.37
N ASP A 178 9.48 -12.01 5.41
CA ASP A 178 8.49 -10.94 5.45
C ASP A 178 9.14 -9.56 5.24
N ALA A 179 8.37 -8.66 4.65
CA ALA A 179 8.77 -7.27 4.44
C ALA A 179 7.94 -6.32 5.29
N HIS A 180 8.40 -5.08 5.43
CA HIS A 180 7.79 -4.08 6.29
C HIS A 180 7.31 -2.87 5.47
N TYR A 181 6.03 -2.56 5.53
CA TYR A 181 5.46 -1.32 5.00
C TYR A 181 5.85 -0.14 5.87
N GLU A 182 6.42 0.88 5.26
CA GLU A 182 6.51 2.20 5.85
C GLU A 182 5.13 2.89 5.86
N PRO A 183 4.97 3.98 6.63
CA PRO A 183 3.75 4.77 6.59
C PRO A 183 3.44 5.32 5.18
N ALA A 184 2.23 5.85 5.00
CA ALA A 184 1.72 6.37 3.73
C ALA A 184 1.48 5.29 2.65
N VAL A 185 0.87 4.19 3.06
CA VAL A 185 0.39 3.10 2.20
C VAL A 185 -1.10 2.86 2.47
N THR A 186 -1.92 2.81 1.42
CA THR A 186 -3.34 2.42 1.46
C THR A 186 -3.46 0.97 1.02
N PHE A 187 -4.30 0.18 1.69
CA PHE A 187 -4.34 -1.27 1.50
C PHE A 187 -5.55 -1.76 0.71
N TYR A 188 -5.45 -3.00 0.23
CA TYR A 188 -6.58 -3.82 -0.24
C TYR A 188 -7.38 -3.25 -1.44
N LEU A 189 -6.72 -2.50 -2.31
CA LEU A 189 -7.28 -1.99 -3.57
C LEU A 189 -7.16 -3.03 -4.68
N ASP A 190 -7.75 -2.76 -5.85
CA ASP A 190 -7.71 -3.70 -6.98
C ASP A 190 -6.30 -3.83 -7.58
N GLY A 191 -5.85 -5.07 -7.70
CA GLY A 191 -4.60 -5.52 -8.33
C GLY A 191 -4.77 -5.96 -9.80
N PRO A 192 -3.66 -6.26 -10.51
CA PRO A 192 -3.64 -6.75 -11.88
C PRO A 192 -4.27 -8.14 -12.02
N ARG A 193 -4.73 -8.45 -13.24
CA ARG A 193 -4.92 -9.83 -13.76
C ARG A 193 -5.60 -10.80 -12.78
N ALA A 194 -6.72 -10.39 -12.21
CA ALA A 194 -7.39 -11.09 -11.12
C ALA A 194 -7.63 -12.60 -11.38
N GLU A 195 -8.11 -12.96 -12.56
CA GLU A 195 -8.33 -14.37 -12.93
C GLU A 195 -7.05 -15.22 -12.93
N GLN A 196 -5.90 -14.62 -13.26
CA GLN A 196 -4.62 -15.32 -13.34
C GLN A 196 -3.98 -15.48 -11.95
N PHE A 197 -4.07 -14.46 -11.10
CA PHE A 197 -3.46 -14.50 -9.77
C PHE A 197 -4.35 -15.12 -8.70
N CYS A 198 -5.68 -15.05 -8.85
CA CYS A 198 -6.63 -15.46 -7.82
C CYS A 198 -7.67 -16.47 -8.30
N GLY A 199 -7.92 -16.57 -9.61
CA GLY A 199 -8.97 -17.40 -10.18
C GLY A 199 -10.27 -16.64 -10.44
N PRO A 200 -11.29 -17.32 -11.01
CA PRO A 200 -12.50 -16.68 -11.51
C PRO A 200 -13.32 -16.06 -10.37
N GLY A 201 -13.78 -14.82 -10.57
CA GLY A 201 -14.66 -14.11 -9.63
C GLY A 201 -13.98 -13.60 -8.36
N ILE A 202 -12.66 -13.78 -8.21
CA ILE A 202 -11.89 -13.28 -7.07
C ILE A 202 -11.10 -12.05 -7.50
N VAL A 203 -11.25 -10.96 -6.75
CA VAL A 203 -10.49 -9.72 -6.97
C VAL A 203 -9.09 -9.89 -6.42
N ASN A 204 -8.08 -9.68 -7.26
CA ASN A 204 -6.70 -9.56 -6.81
C ASN A 204 -6.50 -8.24 -6.06
N ARG A 205 -5.72 -8.25 -4.99
CA ARG A 205 -5.58 -7.13 -4.05
C ARG A 205 -4.17 -6.59 -4.08
N ALA A 206 -4.05 -5.27 -3.99
CA ALA A 206 -2.77 -4.57 -4.01
C ALA A 206 -2.84 -3.32 -3.12
N PRO A 207 -1.71 -2.86 -2.57
CA PRO A 207 -1.61 -1.60 -1.87
C PRO A 207 -1.29 -0.46 -2.85
N HIS A 208 -1.67 0.75 -2.46
CA HIS A 208 -1.25 1.99 -3.09
C HIS A 208 -0.24 2.70 -2.20
N PHE A 209 0.96 2.89 -2.74
CA PHE A 209 2.03 3.67 -2.13
C PHE A 209 1.80 5.13 -2.45
N ALA A 210 1.66 5.96 -1.42
CA ALA A 210 1.56 7.42 -1.51
C ALA A 210 2.85 8.05 -0.97
N GLY A 211 3.99 7.62 -1.54
CA GLY A 211 5.33 8.00 -1.08
C GLY A 211 5.93 7.10 0.00
N GLY A 212 5.15 6.19 0.61
CA GLY A 212 5.68 5.12 1.47
C GLY A 212 6.46 4.07 0.67
N ARG A 213 7.18 3.18 1.37
CA ARG A 213 7.96 2.08 0.78
C ARG A 213 7.62 0.75 1.45
N LEU A 214 7.84 -0.35 0.73
CA LEU A 214 7.95 -1.67 1.31
C LEU A 214 9.44 -2.01 1.45
N ARG A 215 9.86 -2.45 2.64
CA ARG A 215 11.26 -2.73 2.94
C ARG A 215 11.50 -4.20 3.24
N ALA A 216 12.49 -4.77 2.59
CA ALA A 216 12.97 -6.12 2.82
C ALA A 216 14.48 -6.14 3.02
N ARG A 217 14.98 -7.10 3.81
CA ARG A 217 16.41 -7.34 3.97
C ARG A 217 16.78 -8.67 3.32
N LEU A 218 17.55 -8.62 2.24
CA LEU A 218 17.93 -9.77 1.43
C LEU A 218 19.47 -9.89 1.36
N PRO A 219 20.13 -10.34 2.45
CA PRO A 219 21.59 -10.36 2.53
C PRO A 219 22.25 -11.33 1.53
N ASP A 220 21.53 -12.39 1.15
CA ASP A 220 22.04 -13.42 0.23
C ASP A 220 21.83 -13.07 -1.25
N LEU A 221 21.31 -11.88 -1.55
CA LEU A 221 21.04 -11.47 -2.92
C LEU A 221 22.37 -11.16 -3.64
N GLY A 222 22.85 -12.12 -4.42
CA GLY A 222 24.15 -12.02 -5.09
C GLY A 222 24.21 -11.03 -6.27
N PRO A 223 25.35 -11.00 -6.97
CA PRO A 223 25.53 -10.21 -8.19
C PRO A 223 24.75 -10.77 -9.38
N ARG A 224 24.01 -11.88 -9.21
CA ARG A 224 23.08 -12.42 -10.19
C ARG A 224 21.72 -12.55 -9.51
N HIS A 225 20.75 -11.76 -9.94
CA HIS A 225 19.41 -11.75 -9.34
C HIS A 225 18.38 -11.19 -10.31
N THR A 226 17.11 -11.43 -10.01
CA THR A 226 15.99 -10.87 -10.75
C THR A 226 14.97 -10.31 -9.79
N VAL A 227 14.43 -9.14 -10.11
CA VAL A 227 13.29 -8.54 -9.44
C VAL A 227 12.16 -8.45 -10.45
N SER A 228 11.01 -9.02 -10.15
CA SER A 228 9.80 -9.02 -10.98
C SER A 228 8.65 -8.45 -10.17
N LEU A 229 7.88 -7.53 -10.75
CA LEU A 229 6.71 -6.95 -10.10
C LEU A 229 5.74 -6.37 -11.13
N TRP A 230 4.51 -6.14 -10.69
CA TRP A 230 3.54 -5.33 -11.43
C TRP A 230 3.54 -3.90 -10.87
N ILE A 231 3.47 -2.93 -11.77
CA ILE A 231 3.39 -1.50 -11.42
C ILE A 231 2.14 -0.87 -12.00
N TRP A 232 1.54 0.05 -11.26
CA TRP A 232 0.47 0.93 -11.72
C TRP A 232 0.86 2.36 -11.39
N ASN A 233 1.11 3.18 -12.40
CA ASN A 233 1.56 4.56 -12.21
C ASN A 233 0.38 5.49 -11.88
N GLY A 234 0.38 6.03 -10.65
CA GLY A 234 -0.55 7.05 -10.20
C GLY A 234 -0.08 8.49 -10.45
N MET A 235 1.23 8.71 -10.61
CA MET A 235 1.83 10.05 -10.78
C MET A 235 1.54 10.63 -12.18
N PRO A 236 1.06 11.89 -12.29
CA PRO A 236 0.93 12.58 -13.57
C PRO A 236 2.25 12.76 -14.32
N ASP A 237 2.19 12.60 -15.64
CA ASP A 237 3.32 12.94 -16.51
C ASP A 237 3.62 14.44 -16.37
N GLY A 238 4.90 14.80 -16.31
CA GLY A 238 5.33 16.17 -16.17
C GLY A 238 5.20 16.76 -14.75
N ALA A 239 4.62 16.07 -13.77
CA ALA A 239 4.44 16.61 -12.42
C ALA A 239 5.76 16.84 -11.65
N ARG A 240 6.78 16.04 -11.94
CA ARG A 240 8.14 16.13 -11.37
C ARG A 240 9.15 15.47 -12.30
N ALA A 241 10.44 15.72 -12.07
CA ALA A 241 11.52 15.21 -12.93
C ALA A 241 11.52 13.67 -13.04
N MET A 242 11.35 12.97 -11.92
CA MET A 242 11.12 11.52 -11.86
C MET A 242 9.66 11.26 -11.50
N ALA A 243 8.90 10.56 -12.34
CA ALA A 243 7.52 10.16 -12.02
C ALA A 243 7.50 9.26 -10.79
N GLY A 244 8.53 8.45 -10.57
CA GLY A 244 8.85 7.88 -9.27
C GLY A 244 9.77 6.67 -9.35
N TRP A 245 10.44 6.35 -8.25
CA TRP A 245 11.21 5.11 -8.09
C TRP A 245 10.34 4.04 -7.44
N PHE A 246 10.27 2.85 -8.02
CA PHE A 246 9.47 1.75 -7.47
C PHE A 246 10.32 0.56 -7.01
N TYR A 247 11.62 0.56 -7.32
CA TYR A 247 12.59 -0.40 -6.80
C TYR A 247 13.92 0.31 -6.49
N SER A 248 14.50 -0.04 -5.36
CA SER A 248 15.81 0.44 -4.93
C SER A 248 16.50 -0.61 -4.09
N ARG A 249 17.80 -0.77 -4.29
CA ARG A 249 18.66 -1.63 -3.47
C ARG A 249 19.90 -0.85 -3.08
N ASP A 250 19.87 -0.28 -1.88
CA ASP A 250 20.91 0.58 -1.32
C ASP A 250 20.66 0.81 0.18
N HIS A 251 21.57 1.52 0.86
CA HIS A 251 21.45 1.83 2.28
C HIS A 251 20.25 2.75 2.55
N ASP A 252 19.44 2.40 3.55
CA ASP A 252 18.30 3.20 3.94
C ASP A 252 18.73 4.63 4.33
N HIS A 253 17.99 5.62 3.84
CA HIS A 253 18.32 7.05 3.93
C HIS A 253 19.66 7.46 3.30
N GLY A 254 20.19 6.66 2.37
CA GLY A 254 21.46 6.92 1.68
C GLY A 254 21.41 6.67 0.17
N LEU A 255 22.42 7.20 -0.52
CA LEU A 255 22.65 6.99 -1.94
C LEU A 255 24.14 6.70 -2.16
N SER A 256 24.47 5.42 -2.26
CA SER A 256 25.86 4.94 -2.32
C SER A 256 26.30 4.70 -3.76
N GLY A 257 27.62 4.65 -3.96
CA GLY A 257 28.19 4.15 -5.20
C GLY A 257 27.89 2.67 -5.47
N ALA A 258 27.23 1.93 -4.56
CA ALA A 258 26.77 0.54 -4.70
C ALA A 258 25.27 0.40 -5.03
N GLY A 259 24.48 1.47 -4.91
CA GLY A 259 23.03 1.47 -5.12
C GLY A 259 22.57 1.19 -6.53
N GLU A 260 21.45 0.49 -6.69
CA GLU A 260 20.73 0.34 -7.95
C GLU A 260 19.25 0.69 -7.79
N HIS A 261 18.71 1.42 -8.77
CA HIS A 261 17.36 1.98 -8.67
C HIS A 261 16.64 1.85 -10.02
N LEU A 262 15.35 1.53 -9.97
CA LEU A 262 14.49 1.42 -11.14
C LEU A 262 13.20 2.23 -10.91
N GLY A 263 12.84 3.05 -11.90
CA GLY A 263 11.71 3.96 -11.82
C GLY A 263 11.20 4.39 -13.18
N LEU A 264 10.30 5.38 -13.18
CA LEU A 264 9.82 6.07 -14.38
C LEU A 264 10.32 7.51 -14.39
N ALA A 265 10.90 7.95 -15.52
CA ALA A 265 11.14 9.37 -15.74
C ALA A 265 9.81 10.12 -15.84
N GLY A 266 9.74 11.33 -15.27
CA GLY A 266 8.53 12.16 -15.27
C GLY A 266 8.57 13.31 -16.25
N GLN A 267 9.78 13.79 -16.60
CA GLN A 267 10.00 14.89 -17.55
C GLN A 267 11.16 14.58 -18.50
N GLY A 268 11.36 15.45 -19.48
CA GLY A 268 12.46 15.34 -20.45
C GLY A 268 12.19 14.33 -21.56
N PRO A 269 13.22 13.97 -22.35
CA PRO A 269 13.07 13.14 -23.55
C PRO A 269 12.61 11.70 -23.26
N HIS A 270 12.70 11.26 -22.00
CA HIS A 270 12.32 9.92 -21.56
C HIS A 270 11.09 9.91 -20.65
N ALA A 271 10.31 11.00 -20.60
CA ALA A 271 9.10 11.08 -19.77
C ALA A 271 8.17 9.88 -20.00
N GLY A 272 7.68 9.29 -18.90
CA GLY A 272 6.83 8.11 -18.87
C GLY A 272 7.56 6.79 -19.16
N ARG A 273 8.88 6.78 -19.37
CA ARG A 273 9.64 5.56 -19.71
C ARG A 273 10.42 5.03 -18.51
N LEU A 274 10.68 3.71 -18.54
CA LEU A 274 11.52 3.05 -17.54
C LEU A 274 12.93 3.63 -17.54
N VAL A 275 13.50 3.81 -16.35
CA VAL A 275 14.84 4.32 -16.15
C VAL A 275 15.55 3.52 -15.08
N PHE A 276 16.72 2.99 -15.42
CA PHE A 276 17.63 2.36 -14.48
C PHE A 276 18.77 3.32 -14.12
N GLN A 277 19.06 3.43 -12.82
CA GLN A 277 20.16 4.24 -12.30
C GLN A 277 21.08 3.38 -11.43
N ARG A 278 22.39 3.54 -11.64
CA ARG A 278 23.43 2.97 -10.80
C ARG A 278 24.14 4.08 -10.01
N GLY A 279 24.10 3.97 -8.69
CA GLY A 279 24.70 4.94 -7.77
C GLY A 279 24.06 6.33 -7.88
N PRO A 280 24.76 7.41 -7.47
CA PRO A 280 24.17 8.74 -7.39
C PRO A 280 24.11 9.50 -8.73
N ALA A 281 24.87 9.08 -9.74
CA ALA A 281 25.03 9.82 -11.00
C ALA A 281 23.80 9.70 -11.91
N ALA A 282 23.10 10.82 -12.15
CA ALA A 282 21.90 10.85 -12.98
C ALA A 282 22.21 10.75 -14.47
N GLU A 283 23.36 11.28 -14.90
CA GLU A 283 23.85 11.27 -16.28
C GLU A 283 24.17 9.87 -16.82
N ALA A 284 24.37 8.88 -15.94
CA ALA A 284 24.66 7.48 -16.30
C ALA A 284 23.39 6.60 -16.42
N ARG A 285 22.20 7.21 -16.41
CA ARG A 285 20.93 6.49 -16.48
C ARG A 285 20.75 5.78 -17.82
N LEU A 286 20.30 4.53 -17.73
CA LEU A 286 19.78 3.80 -18.89
C LEU A 286 18.29 4.09 -18.99
N ALA A 287 17.80 4.42 -20.19
CA ALA A 287 16.40 4.71 -20.42
C ALA A 287 15.77 3.71 -21.39
N GLY A 288 14.51 3.38 -21.13
CA GLY A 288 13.66 2.59 -22.00
C GLY A 288 13.14 3.39 -23.20
N ARG A 289 12.32 2.71 -24.00
CA ARG A 289 11.79 3.14 -25.29
C ARG A 289 10.28 3.36 -25.24
N THR A 290 9.60 2.62 -24.39
CA THR A 290 8.14 2.52 -24.30
C THR A 290 7.63 3.44 -23.19
N VAL A 291 6.67 4.28 -23.53
CA VAL A 291 5.92 5.06 -22.53
C VAL A 291 4.98 4.12 -21.80
N VAL A 292 5.06 4.11 -20.47
CA VAL A 292 4.15 3.42 -19.57
C VAL A 292 2.96 4.34 -19.27
N PRO A 293 1.76 4.04 -19.81
CA PRO A 293 0.60 4.89 -19.57
C PRO A 293 0.20 4.88 -18.10
N ARG A 294 -0.23 6.04 -17.61
CA ARG A 294 -0.86 6.14 -16.31
C ARG A 294 -2.07 5.21 -16.20
N TRP A 295 -2.31 4.79 -14.97
CA TRP A 295 -3.47 3.99 -14.60
C TRP A 295 -3.59 2.65 -15.32
N THR A 296 -2.48 2.14 -15.84
CA THR A 296 -2.40 0.81 -16.42
C THR A 296 -1.44 -0.05 -15.62
N TRP A 297 -1.86 -1.27 -15.33
CA TRP A 297 -1.00 -2.29 -14.75
C TRP A 297 -0.03 -2.80 -15.81
N ARG A 298 1.28 -2.73 -15.53
CA ARG A 298 2.35 -3.23 -16.39
C ARG A 298 3.27 -4.14 -15.60
N HIS A 299 3.73 -5.22 -16.24
CA HIS A 299 4.73 -6.10 -15.63
C HIS A 299 6.12 -5.54 -15.93
N VAL A 300 6.98 -5.49 -14.92
CA VAL A 300 8.37 -5.05 -15.04
C VAL A 300 9.27 -6.08 -14.40
N ALA A 301 10.38 -6.39 -15.07
CA ALA A 301 11.43 -7.21 -14.49
C ALA A 301 12.81 -6.61 -14.70
N LEU A 302 13.60 -6.50 -13.63
CA LEU A 302 15.02 -6.20 -13.67
C LEU A 302 15.80 -7.50 -13.52
N VAL A 303 16.65 -7.82 -14.49
CA VAL A 303 17.57 -8.96 -14.46
C VAL A 303 18.98 -8.42 -14.34
N ARG A 304 19.65 -8.74 -13.23
CA ARG A 304 21.08 -8.54 -13.05
C ARG A 304 21.80 -9.86 -13.31
N ASP A 305 22.74 -9.83 -14.24
CA ASP A 305 23.63 -10.96 -14.56
C ASP A 305 25.09 -10.49 -14.45
N GLY A 306 25.56 -10.38 -13.21
CA GLY A 306 26.88 -9.82 -12.90
C GLY A 306 26.95 -8.33 -13.25
N GLY A 307 27.81 -8.00 -14.22
CA GLY A 307 28.03 -6.65 -14.71
C GLY A 307 27.01 -6.17 -15.74
N THR A 308 26.04 -6.99 -16.13
CA THR A 308 25.00 -6.62 -17.10
C THR A 308 23.65 -6.50 -16.41
N VAL A 309 22.92 -5.43 -16.73
CA VAL A 309 21.53 -5.23 -16.31
C VAL A 309 20.65 -5.19 -17.54
N ARG A 310 19.53 -5.92 -17.47
CA ARG A 310 18.44 -5.88 -18.44
C ARG A 310 17.16 -5.53 -17.71
N VAL A 311 16.33 -4.68 -18.29
CA VAL A 311 14.98 -4.45 -17.79
C VAL A 311 13.99 -4.80 -18.89
N TYR A 312 12.93 -5.49 -18.49
CA TYR A 312 11.85 -5.95 -19.36
C TYR A 312 10.56 -5.25 -18.97
N LEU A 313 9.73 -4.95 -19.97
CA LEU A 313 8.38 -4.42 -19.82
C LEU A 313 7.40 -5.36 -20.53
N ASP A 314 6.45 -5.89 -19.79
CA ASP A 314 5.50 -6.92 -20.23
C ASP A 314 6.18 -8.08 -20.99
N GLY A 315 7.28 -8.59 -20.45
CA GLY A 315 7.98 -9.74 -21.04
C GLY A 315 8.98 -9.40 -22.15
N GLU A 316 9.01 -8.16 -22.65
CA GLU A 316 9.88 -7.74 -23.74
C GLU A 316 11.06 -6.90 -23.24
N LEU A 317 12.24 -7.09 -23.83
CA LEU A 317 13.44 -6.35 -23.44
C LEU A 317 13.26 -4.86 -23.73
N GLU A 318 13.41 -4.03 -22.71
CA GLU A 318 13.16 -2.59 -22.77
C GLU A 318 14.45 -1.78 -22.81
N LEU A 319 15.42 -2.14 -21.95
CA LEU A 319 16.76 -1.56 -21.91
C LEU A 319 17.80 -2.59 -21.46
N GLU A 320 19.05 -2.36 -21.85
CA GLU A 320 20.20 -3.18 -21.47
C GLU A 320 21.44 -2.28 -21.34
N GLY A 321 22.32 -2.59 -20.38
CA GLY A 321 23.60 -1.93 -20.27
C GLY A 321 24.53 -2.55 -19.23
N ALA A 322 25.78 -2.07 -19.23
CA ALA A 322 26.78 -2.46 -18.25
C ALA A 322 26.62 -1.63 -16.96
N ALA A 323 26.58 -2.31 -15.82
CA ALA A 323 26.55 -1.69 -14.49
C ALA A 323 27.15 -2.63 -13.45
N ALA A 324 28.17 -2.16 -12.73
CA ALA A 324 28.83 -2.95 -11.69
C ALA A 324 27.82 -3.43 -10.63
N PRO A 325 27.91 -4.69 -10.15
CA PRO A 325 26.99 -5.21 -9.15
C PRO A 325 27.16 -4.49 -7.80
N GLY A 326 26.05 -4.31 -7.08
CA GLY A 326 26.03 -3.90 -5.68
C GLY A 326 25.99 -5.10 -4.74
N THR A 327 26.36 -4.89 -3.47
CA THR A 327 26.33 -5.92 -2.40
C THR A 327 25.42 -5.54 -1.24
N VAL A 328 24.60 -4.50 -1.38
CA VAL A 328 23.74 -3.99 -0.30
C VAL A 328 22.60 -4.97 -0.01
N ALA A 329 22.32 -5.26 1.26
CA ALA A 329 21.26 -6.19 1.64
C ALA A 329 19.86 -5.55 1.62
N ASP A 330 19.78 -4.26 1.91
CA ASP A 330 18.51 -3.55 2.01
C ASP A 330 17.91 -3.36 0.62
N THR A 331 16.64 -3.79 0.51
CA THR A 331 15.84 -3.69 -0.71
C THR A 331 14.55 -2.95 -0.38
N MET A 332 14.20 -1.98 -1.20
CA MET A 332 13.00 -1.18 -1.08
C MET A 332 12.17 -1.28 -2.35
N PHE A 333 10.86 -1.37 -2.18
CA PHE A 333 9.88 -1.22 -3.23
C PHE A 333 9.01 -0.01 -2.93
N GLY A 334 8.50 0.66 -3.96
CA GLY A 334 7.69 1.87 -3.79
C GLY A 334 8.50 3.14 -3.51
N GLY A 335 9.83 3.08 -3.54
CA GLY A 335 10.64 4.29 -3.39
C GLY A 335 12.14 4.09 -3.57
N ARG A 336 12.87 5.20 -3.55
CA ARG A 336 14.33 5.20 -3.53
C ARG A 336 14.84 5.15 -2.09
N SER A 337 16.05 4.65 -1.92
CA SER A 337 16.70 4.50 -0.61
C SER A 337 16.80 5.80 0.18
N ASP A 338 16.96 6.94 -0.48
CA ASP A 338 17.04 8.29 0.11
C ASP A 338 15.68 9.03 0.18
N ASN A 339 14.57 8.36 -0.16
CA ASN A 339 13.22 8.93 -0.25
C ASN A 339 13.00 10.02 -1.32
N ASP A 340 13.97 10.26 -2.21
CA ASP A 340 13.74 11.16 -3.34
C ASP A 340 12.75 10.53 -4.32
N SER A 341 11.68 11.26 -4.64
CA SER A 341 10.72 10.89 -5.68
C SER A 341 10.16 9.47 -5.51
N ASN A 342 9.75 9.09 -4.30
CA ASN A 342 9.12 7.80 -4.04
C ASN A 342 7.86 7.57 -4.89
N TRP A 343 7.52 6.30 -5.12
CA TRP A 343 6.41 5.89 -5.97
C TRP A 343 5.07 6.46 -5.47
N GLU A 344 4.28 6.95 -6.42
CA GLU A 344 2.87 7.27 -6.22
C GLU A 344 2.08 6.34 -7.13
N GLY A 345 1.52 5.28 -6.57
CA GLY A 345 0.88 4.24 -7.36
C GLY A 345 0.84 2.89 -6.65
N ARG A 346 0.43 1.86 -7.38
CA ARG A 346 0.28 0.51 -6.82
C ARG A 346 1.40 -0.40 -7.30
N LEU A 347 1.77 -1.35 -6.45
CA LEU A 347 2.66 -2.45 -6.78
C LEU A 347 1.94 -3.75 -6.46
N ASP A 348 2.27 -4.81 -7.17
CA ASP A 348 1.73 -6.13 -6.86
C ASP A 348 2.69 -7.25 -7.30
N GLU A 349 2.53 -8.43 -6.72
CA GLU A 349 3.22 -9.67 -7.09
C GLU A 349 4.75 -9.49 -7.16
N VAL A 350 5.30 -8.89 -6.09
CA VAL A 350 6.73 -8.56 -5.99
C VAL A 350 7.53 -9.82 -5.68
N ALA A 351 8.20 -10.36 -6.68
CA ALA A 351 9.02 -11.58 -6.59
C ALA A 351 10.51 -11.26 -6.82
N VAL A 352 11.36 -11.76 -5.93
CA VAL A 352 12.82 -11.63 -6.02
C VAL A 352 13.45 -13.00 -6.18
N PHE A 353 14.35 -13.16 -7.15
CA PHE A 353 15.06 -14.41 -7.43
C PHE A 353 16.56 -14.22 -7.20
N SER A 354 17.22 -15.18 -6.54
CA SER A 354 18.68 -15.21 -6.34
C SER A 354 19.46 -15.70 -7.58
N ARG A 355 18.89 -15.49 -8.78
CA ARG A 355 19.46 -15.86 -10.08
C ARG A 355 18.98 -14.89 -11.17
N ALA A 356 19.75 -14.82 -12.25
CA ALA A 356 19.30 -14.16 -13.48
C ALA A 356 18.29 -15.07 -14.19
N LEU A 357 17.07 -14.57 -14.41
CA LEU A 357 16.05 -15.25 -15.22
C LEU A 357 16.32 -15.00 -16.71
N ASP A 358 16.03 -15.99 -17.55
CA ASP A 358 16.10 -15.81 -19.00
C ASP A 358 14.83 -15.14 -19.58
N ALA A 359 14.89 -14.70 -20.83
CA ALA A 359 13.77 -14.01 -21.46
C ALA A 359 12.48 -14.86 -21.57
N ARG A 360 12.59 -16.18 -21.62
CA ARG A 360 11.42 -17.08 -21.67
C ARG A 360 10.76 -17.14 -20.30
N GLU A 361 11.54 -17.25 -19.24
CA GLU A 361 11.04 -17.18 -17.86
C GLU A 361 10.35 -15.84 -17.59
N ILE A 362 10.96 -14.73 -18.03
CA ILE A 362 10.37 -13.39 -17.90
C ILE A 362 9.04 -13.25 -18.65
N ARG A 363 8.94 -13.74 -19.89
CA ARG A 363 7.65 -13.75 -20.62
C ARG A 363 6.57 -14.55 -19.90
N HIS A 364 6.94 -15.65 -19.25
CA HIS A 364 6.00 -16.46 -18.49
C HIS A 364 5.46 -15.70 -17.26
N LEU A 365 6.31 -14.96 -16.56
CA LEU A 365 5.89 -14.08 -15.45
C LEU A 365 5.04 -12.89 -15.91
N ALA A 366 5.24 -12.42 -17.14
CA ALA A 366 4.48 -11.31 -17.72
C ALA A 366 3.07 -11.67 -18.20
N LEU A 367 2.72 -12.96 -18.18
CA LEU A 367 1.41 -13.48 -18.62
C LEU A 367 1.08 -13.13 -20.08
N ARG A 368 2.08 -13.28 -20.96
CA ARG A 368 1.94 -13.13 -22.41
C ARG A 368 1.93 -14.45 -23.16
#